data_AF-Q956P6-F1
#
_entry.id   AF-Q956P6-F1
#
_cell.length_a   1.000
_cell.length_b   1.000
_cell.length_c   1.000
_cell.angle_alpha   90.00
_cell.angle_beta   90.00
_cell.angle_gamma   90.00
#
_symmetry.space_group_name_H-M   'P 1'
#
loop_
_entity.id
_entity.type
_entity.pdbx_description
1 polymer ?
#
loop_
_entity_poly.entity_id
_entity_poly.type
_entity_poly.pdbx_seq_one_letter_code
_entity_poly.pdbx_strand_id
1 'polypeptide(L)'
;RKIQAAYQFFLYTLLGSVFMLLAILFIFFQTGTTDLQILLTTEFSERRQILLWIAFFASFSVKVPMVPVHIWLPEAHVEAPTAGSVILAGILLKLGTYGFLRFSI
;
A
#
# COMPACT_ATOMS: atom_id res chain seq x y z
N ARG A 1 24.39 -6.32 -5.87
CA ARG A 1 23.08 -6.37 -6.54
C ARG A 1 21.98 -6.68 -5.53
N LYS A 2 22.00 -7.84 -4.85
CA LYS A 2 21.14 -8.13 -3.66
C LYS A 2 20.85 -6.98 -2.71
N ILE A 3 21.89 -6.33 -2.16
CA ILE A 3 21.73 -5.22 -1.21
C ILE A 3 21.01 -4.02 -1.84
N GLN A 4 21.32 -3.69 -3.09
CA GLN A 4 20.67 -2.60 -3.82
C GLN A 4 19.19 -2.89 -4.08
N ALA A 5 18.86 -4.11 -4.54
CA ALA A 5 17.47 -4.53 -4.73
C ALA A 5 16.68 -4.51 -3.41
N ALA A 6 17.30 -4.90 -2.30
CA ALA A 6 16.70 -4.81 -0.98
C ALA A 6 16.41 -3.35 -0.56
N TYR A 7 17.36 -2.43 -0.77
CA TYR A 7 17.14 -1.01 -0.49
C TYR A 7 16.06 -0.40 -1.37
N GLN A 8 16.05 -0.72 -2.67
CA GLN A 8 14.99 -0.26 -3.57
C GLN A 8 13.62 -0.79 -3.11
N PHE A 9 13.49 -2.10 -2.92
CA PHE A 9 12.24 -2.71 -2.41
C PHE A 9 11.76 -2.02 -1.14
N PHE A 10 12.65 -1.83 -0.17
CA PHE A 10 12.32 -1.17 1.08
C PHE A 10 11.87 0.29 0.87
N LEU A 11 12.61 1.08 0.10
CA LEU A 11 12.29 2.49 -0.11
C LEU A 11 10.99 2.69 -0.88
N TYR A 12 10.74 1.91 -1.94
CA TYR A 12 9.47 1.95 -2.67
C TYR A 12 8.31 1.64 -1.72
N THR A 13 8.38 0.50 -1.02
CA THR A 13 7.28 0.06 -0.16
C THR A 13 7.07 0.95 1.06
N LEU A 14 8.14 1.49 1.65
CA LEU A 14 8.08 2.41 2.77
C LEU A 14 7.44 3.74 2.36
N LEU A 15 7.91 4.36 1.27
CA LEU A 15 7.40 5.66 0.83
C LEU A 15 5.88 5.60 0.61
N GLY A 16 5.39 4.58 -0.09
CA GLY A 16 3.95 4.36 -0.26
C GLY A 16 3.23 4.17 1.09
N SER A 17 3.80 3.34 1.98
CA SER A 17 3.18 3.03 3.28
C SER A 17 3.09 4.24 4.22
N VAL A 18 4.01 5.22 4.13
CA VAL A 18 3.97 6.45 4.92
C VAL A 18 2.75 7.31 4.54
N PHE A 19 2.42 7.44 3.27
CA PHE A 19 1.20 8.16 2.84
C PHE A 19 -0.07 7.51 3.39
N MET A 20 -0.15 6.18 3.34
CA MET A 20 -1.25 5.44 3.93
C MET A 20 -1.33 5.61 5.44
N LEU A 21 -0.19 5.60 6.14
CA LEU A 21 -0.16 5.83 7.58
C LEU A 21 -0.71 7.22 7.94
N LEU A 22 -0.32 8.26 7.20
CA LEU A 22 -0.85 9.61 7.39
C LEU A 22 -2.37 9.66 7.18
N ALA A 23 -2.89 8.94 6.18
CA ALA A 23 -4.32 8.85 5.92
C ALA A 23 -5.08 8.13 7.06
N ILE A 24 -4.54 7.02 7.57
CA ILE A 24 -5.12 6.30 8.72
C ILE A 24 -5.13 7.18 9.97
N LEU A 25 -4.04 7.90 10.24
CA LEU A 25 -3.98 8.84 11.37
C LEU A 25 -5.01 9.97 11.21
N PHE A 26 -5.15 10.53 10.01
CA PHE A 26 -6.16 11.54 9.73
C PHE A 26 -7.58 11.02 10.00
N ILE A 27 -7.88 9.81 9.53
CA ILE A 27 -9.17 9.15 9.79
C ILE A 27 -9.37 9.00 11.31
N PHE A 28 -8.38 8.47 12.03
CA PHE A 28 -8.46 8.27 13.47
C PHE A 28 -8.69 9.58 14.23
N PHE A 29 -8.01 10.67 13.89
CA PHE A 29 -8.22 11.96 14.55
C PHE A 29 -9.61 12.56 14.26
N GLN A 30 -10.24 12.19 13.13
CA GLN A 30 -11.55 12.69 12.75
C GLN A 30 -12.70 11.85 13.33
N THR A 31 -12.54 10.52 13.41
CA THR A 31 -13.61 9.58 13.79
C THR A 31 -13.42 9.00 15.19
N GLY A 32 -12.21 9.09 15.76
CA GLY A 32 -11.83 8.49 17.04
C GLY A 32 -11.62 6.97 16.98
N THR A 33 -11.69 6.35 15.80
CA THR A 33 -11.60 4.89 15.65
C THR A 33 -10.92 4.48 14.35
N THR A 34 -10.34 3.29 14.34
CA THR A 34 -9.83 2.60 13.13
C THR A 34 -10.66 1.37 12.78
N ASP A 35 -11.80 1.16 13.45
CA ASP A 35 -12.70 0.04 13.17
C ASP A 35 -13.37 0.23 11.80
N LEU A 36 -13.12 -0.71 10.89
CA LEU A 36 -13.64 -0.66 9.52
C LEU A 36 -15.18 -0.64 9.48
N GLN A 37 -15.87 -1.34 10.37
CA GLN A 37 -17.34 -1.40 10.37
C GLN A 37 -17.94 -0.04 10.67
N ILE A 38 -17.31 0.73 11.57
CA ILE A 38 -17.73 2.09 11.92
C ILE A 38 -17.33 3.07 10.81
N LEU A 39 -16.15 2.89 10.21
CA LEU A 39 -15.70 3.77 9.12
C LEU A 39 -16.55 3.64 7.86
N LEU A 40 -17.13 2.48 7.59
CA LEU A 40 -18.07 2.27 6.46
C LEU A 40 -19.37 3.06 6.60
N THR A 41 -19.79 3.39 7.83
CA THR A 41 -20.99 4.19 8.09
C THR A 41 -20.69 5.66 8.35
N THR A 42 -19.40 6.04 8.40
CA THR A 42 -18.98 7.40 8.66
C THR A 42 -18.90 8.19 7.36
N GLU A 43 -19.54 9.35 7.32
CA GLU A 43 -19.48 10.24 6.17
C GLU A 43 -18.27 11.16 6.25
N PHE A 44 -17.54 11.25 5.14
CA PHE A 44 -16.46 12.23 4.93
C PHE A 44 -16.90 13.20 3.83
N SER A 45 -16.47 14.47 3.90
CA SER A 45 -16.69 15.39 2.80
C SER A 45 -15.94 14.91 1.54
N GLU A 46 -16.52 15.15 0.36
CA GLU A 46 -15.98 14.72 -0.94
C GLU A 46 -14.49 15.09 -1.10
N ARG A 47 -14.13 16.33 -0.75
CA ARG A 47 -12.73 16.79 -0.81
C ARG A 47 -11.79 15.95 0.05
N ARG A 48 -12.22 15.54 1.24
CA ARG A 48 -11.43 14.69 2.14
C ARG A 48 -11.38 13.25 1.63
N GLN A 49 -12.48 12.73 1.08
CA GLN A 49 -12.52 11.42 0.45
C GLN A 49 -11.49 11.31 -0.68
N ILE A 50 -11.44 12.30 -1.58
CA ILE A 50 -10.46 12.32 -2.68
C ILE A 50 -9.02 12.34 -2.15
N LEU A 51 -8.72 13.16 -1.14
CA LEU A 51 -7.38 13.23 -0.55
C LEU A 51 -6.97 11.92 0.13
N LEU A 52 -7.87 11.32 0.91
CA LEU A 52 -7.64 10.03 1.56
C LEU A 52 -7.46 8.93 0.51
N TRP A 53 -8.32 8.91 -0.50
CA TRP A 53 -8.24 7.97 -1.60
C TRP A 53 -6.88 8.03 -2.31
N ILE A 54 -6.40 9.24 -2.65
CA ILE A 54 -5.07 9.41 -3.28
C ILE A 54 -3.95 8.86 -2.38
N ALA A 55 -4.02 9.11 -1.06
CA ALA A 55 -3.01 8.62 -0.12
C ALA A 55 -3.00 7.09 0.02
N PHE A 56 -4.18 6.45 0.06
CA PHE A 56 -4.30 4.98 0.03
C PHE A 56 -3.86 4.41 -1.32
N PHE A 57 -4.28 5.04 -2.42
CA PHE A 57 -3.91 4.66 -3.78
C PHE A 57 -2.40 4.71 -4.00
N ALA A 58 -1.71 5.75 -3.50
CA ALA A 58 -0.25 5.86 -3.59
C ALA A 58 0.46 4.67 -2.92
N SER A 59 -0.05 4.17 -1.79
CA SER A 59 0.49 2.99 -1.11
C SER A 59 0.19 1.70 -1.85
N PHE A 60 -1.07 1.50 -2.25
CA PHE A 60 -1.50 0.25 -2.88
C PHE A 60 -0.94 0.10 -4.29
N SER A 61 -0.83 1.18 -5.07
CA SER A 61 -0.22 1.15 -6.41
C SER A 61 1.23 0.66 -6.40
N VAL A 62 2.01 0.99 -5.35
CA VAL A 62 3.36 0.46 -5.16
C VAL A 62 3.33 -1.03 -4.84
N LYS A 63 2.40 -1.48 -3.99
CA LYS A 63 2.26 -2.90 -3.57
C LYS A 63 1.65 -3.81 -4.65
N VAL A 64 0.87 -3.24 -5.59
CA VAL A 64 0.25 -3.90 -6.77
C VAL A 64 1.15 -3.83 -8.02
N PRO A 65 2.40 -3.40 -7.88
CA PRO A 65 3.25 -2.81 -8.94
C PRO A 65 2.52 -2.23 -10.16
N MET A 66 1.86 -1.08 -10.00
CA MET A 66 1.28 -0.34 -11.14
C MET A 66 2.33 0.52 -11.86
N VAL A 67 2.09 0.91 -13.11
CA VAL A 67 2.91 1.92 -13.80
C VAL A 67 2.70 3.28 -13.12
N PRO A 68 3.76 4.04 -12.75
CA PRO A 68 5.19 3.83 -13.03
C PRO A 68 6.01 3.14 -11.92
N VAL A 69 5.39 2.75 -10.80
CA VAL A 69 6.07 2.30 -9.56
C VAL A 69 6.35 0.79 -9.47
N HIS A 70 6.38 0.08 -10.60
CA HIS A 70 6.54 -1.38 -10.64
C HIS A 70 7.99 -1.86 -10.71
N ILE A 71 8.95 -0.94 -10.89
CA ILE A 71 10.35 -1.26 -11.25
C ILE A 71 11.08 -2.07 -10.16
N TRP A 72 10.66 -1.95 -8.89
CA TRP A 72 11.25 -2.73 -7.81
C TRP A 72 10.96 -4.23 -7.93
N LEU A 73 9.87 -4.63 -8.61
CA LEU A 73 9.37 -6.01 -8.63
C LEU A 73 10.32 -6.99 -9.34
N PRO A 74 10.78 -6.71 -10.59
CA PRO A 74 11.73 -7.61 -11.26
C PRO A 74 13.02 -7.81 -10.48
N GLU A 75 13.61 -6.72 -9.94
CA GLU A 75 14.85 -6.80 -9.16
C GLU A 75 14.66 -7.59 -7.86
N ALA A 76 13.52 -7.40 -7.17
CA ALA A 76 13.20 -8.14 -5.95
C ALA A 76 13.07 -9.65 -6.20
N HIS A 77 12.44 -10.07 -7.32
CA HIS A 77 12.31 -11.49 -7.65
C HIS A 77 13.62 -12.15 -8.07
N VAL A 78 14.49 -11.43 -8.80
CA VAL A 78 15.78 -11.97 -9.27
C VAL A 78 16.76 -12.18 -8.12
N GLU A 79 16.78 -11.29 -7.14
CA GLU A 79 17.78 -11.30 -6.07
C GLU A 79 17.33 -12.02 -4.79
N ALA A 80 16.03 -12.29 -4.64
CA ALA A 80 15.47 -13.02 -3.50
C ALA A 80 15.73 -14.55 -3.58
N PRO A 81 15.87 -15.24 -2.43
CA PRO A 81 15.86 -16.70 -2.40
C PRO A 81 14.50 -17.24 -2.89
N THR A 82 14.47 -18.47 -3.39
CA THR A 82 13.25 -19.10 -3.97
C THR A 82 12.03 -18.97 -3.06
N ALA A 83 12.19 -19.28 -1.76
CA ALA A 83 11.11 -19.15 -0.79
C ALA A 83 10.60 -17.69 -0.66
N GLY A 84 11.50 -16.72 -0.67
CA GLY A 84 11.15 -15.30 -0.61
C GLY A 84 10.40 -14.83 -1.86
N SER A 85 10.85 -15.28 -3.05
CA SER A 85 10.19 -15.00 -4.32
C SER A 85 8.76 -15.58 -4.37
N VAL A 86 8.56 -16.80 -3.85
CA VAL A 86 7.24 -17.44 -3.74
C VAL A 86 6.30 -16.67 -2.80
N ILE A 87 6.79 -16.23 -1.63
CA ILE A 87 5.99 -15.43 -0.68
C ILE A 87 5.63 -14.06 -1.29
N LEU A 88 6.59 -13.43 -1.97
CA LEU A 88 6.40 -12.14 -2.63
C LEU A 88 5.29 -12.23 -3.68
N ALA A 89 5.38 -13.21 -4.58
CA ALA A 89 4.38 -13.41 -5.61
C ALA A 89 3.03 -13.87 -5.02
N GLY A 90 3.05 -14.81 -4.08
CA GLY A 90 1.87 -15.49 -3.57
C GLY A 90 0.99 -14.63 -2.66
N ILE A 91 1.62 -13.80 -1.81
CA ILE A 91 0.92 -13.08 -0.74
C ILE A 91 1.08 -11.57 -0.89
N LEU A 92 2.32 -11.06 -0.96
CA LEU A 92 2.57 -9.61 -0.87
C LEU A 92 1.87 -8.83 -1.99
N LEU A 93 1.87 -9.35 -3.22
CA LEU A 93 1.14 -8.73 -4.34
C LEU A 93 -0.38 -8.75 -4.15
N LYS A 94 -0.93 -9.78 -3.48
CA LYS A 94 -2.37 -9.94 -3.23
C LYS A 94 -2.85 -9.01 -2.11
N LEU A 95 -1.99 -8.68 -1.14
CA LEU A 95 -2.32 -7.73 -0.09
C LEU A 95 -2.59 -6.32 -0.63
N GLY A 96 -1.87 -5.91 -1.69
CA GLY A 96 -2.12 -4.64 -2.35
C GLY A 96 -3.51 -4.58 -3.00
N THR A 97 -3.89 -5.60 -3.75
CA THR A 97 -5.20 -5.67 -4.42
C THR A 97 -6.34 -5.84 -3.41
N TYR A 98 -6.12 -6.60 -2.34
CA TYR A 98 -7.04 -6.68 -1.21
C TYR A 98 -7.26 -5.32 -0.54
N GLY A 99 -6.19 -4.52 -0.40
CA GLY A 99 -6.27 -3.16 0.09
C GLY A 99 -7.21 -2.27 -0.74
N PHE A 100 -7.08 -2.31 -2.07
CA PHE A 100 -8.01 -1.59 -2.95
C PHE A 100 -9.47 -2.03 -2.74
N LEU A 101 -9.74 -3.33 -2.69
CA LEU A 101 -11.09 -3.86 -2.50
C LEU A 101 -11.72 -3.48 -1.15
N ARG A 102 -10.92 -3.22 -0.12
CA ARG A 102 -11.42 -2.91 1.23
C ARG A 102 -11.56 -1.44 1.54
N PHE A 103 -10.71 -0.59 0.94
CA PHE A 103 -10.58 0.81 1.34
C PHE A 103 -10.83 1.81 0.20
N SER A 104 -10.96 1.35 -1.05
CA SER A 104 -11.02 2.23 -2.22
C SER A 104 -12.21 1.95 -3.15
N ILE A 105 -12.88 0.81 -3.03
CA ILE A 105 -14.08 0.41 -3.78
C ILE A 105 -15.22 0.29 -2.78
#